data_AF-A0A2V9T7C3-F1
#
_entry.id   AF-A0A2V9T7C3-F1
#
_cell.length_a   1.000
_cell.length_b   1.000
_cell.length_c   1.000
_cell.angle_alpha   90.00
_cell.angle_beta   90.00
_cell.angle_gamma   90.00
#
_symmetry.space_group_name_H-M   'P 1'
#
loop_
_entity.id
_entity.type
_entity.pdbx_description
1 polymer ?
#
loop_
_entity_poly.entity_id
_entity_poly.type
_entity_poly.pdbx_seq_one_letter_code
_entity_poly.pdbx_strand_id
1 'polypeptide(L)'
;FVTRDLSTNNWWVAILTFGEGWHNNHHAHPVSARHGLKWYEVDVNWYGIWALKKLGLARHVYRVRLSELQRREVQGRSSAARRELVSV
;
A
#
# COMPACT_ATOMS: atom_id res chain seq x y z
N PHE A 1 6.22 -3.89 0.67
CA PHE A 1 7.17 -2.78 0.49
C PHE A 1 8.33 -2.96 1.47
N VAL A 2 9.43 -2.23 1.33
CA VAL A 2 10.51 -2.29 2.34
C VAL A 2 10.16 -1.29 3.44
N THR A 3 9.73 -1.79 4.58
CA THR A 3 9.49 -1.00 5.80
C THR A 3 10.47 -1.44 6.89
N ARG A 4 10.68 -0.60 7.91
CA ARG A 4 11.67 -0.87 9.00
C ARG A 4 11.11 -1.79 10.09
N ASP A 5 9.85 -2.17 9.99
CA ASP A 5 9.09 -3.00 10.91
C ASP A 5 8.79 -4.39 10.32
N LEU A 6 8.40 -5.33 11.18
CA LEU A 6 8.12 -6.72 10.82
C LEU A 6 6.73 -6.92 10.18
N SER A 7 6.02 -5.86 9.80
CA SER A 7 4.70 -5.98 9.17
C SER A 7 4.78 -6.74 7.86
N THR A 8 3.91 -7.73 7.71
CA THR A 8 3.77 -8.53 6.50
C THR A 8 2.37 -8.36 5.92
N ASN A 9 2.26 -8.52 4.61
CA ASN A 9 0.95 -8.59 3.97
C ASN A 9 0.42 -10.00 4.10
N ASN A 10 -0.81 -10.12 4.59
CA ASN A 10 -1.48 -11.38 4.74
C ASN A 10 -2.81 -11.36 3.97
N TRP A 11 -2.82 -12.04 2.82
CA TRP A 11 -3.95 -12.02 1.89
C TRP A 11 -5.20 -12.72 2.43
N TRP A 12 -5.05 -13.77 3.26
CA TRP A 12 -6.20 -14.47 3.85
C TRP A 12 -6.84 -13.62 4.94
N VAL A 13 -6.03 -12.93 5.76
CA VAL A 13 -6.52 -11.93 6.71
C VAL A 13 -7.20 -10.81 5.95
N ALA A 14 -6.61 -10.31 4.87
CA ALA A 14 -7.17 -9.20 4.10
C ALA A 14 -8.56 -9.49 3.54
N ILE A 15 -8.84 -10.74 3.15
CA ILE A 15 -10.19 -11.14 2.72
C ILE A 15 -11.16 -11.14 3.91
N LEU A 16 -10.76 -11.70 5.05
CA LEU A 16 -11.61 -11.77 6.25
C LEU A 16 -11.86 -10.40 6.90
N THR A 17 -10.88 -9.51 6.83
CA THR A 17 -10.92 -8.18 7.45
C THR A 17 -11.18 -7.08 6.43
N PHE A 18 -11.70 -7.42 5.25
CA PHE A 18 -12.14 -6.44 4.26
C PHE A 18 -11.04 -5.49 3.76
N GLY A 19 -9.77 -5.87 3.86
CA GLY A 19 -8.61 -5.10 3.37
C GLY A 19 -7.55 -4.75 4.42
N GLU A 20 -7.84 -4.92 5.71
CA GLU A 20 -6.91 -4.57 6.81
C GLU A 20 -5.66 -5.48 6.88
N GLY A 21 -5.70 -6.64 6.20
CA GLY A 21 -4.57 -7.57 6.11
C GLY A 21 -3.41 -7.11 5.22
N TRP A 22 -3.57 -6.01 4.45
CA TRP A 22 -2.50 -5.36 3.69
C TRP A 22 -1.65 -4.44 4.59
N HIS A 23 -1.24 -4.95 5.74
CA HIS A 23 -0.64 -4.17 6.82
C HIS A 23 0.73 -3.58 6.42
N ASN A 24 1.57 -4.34 5.71
CA ASN A 24 2.86 -3.83 5.22
C ASN A 24 2.66 -2.69 4.20
N ASN A 25 1.64 -2.80 3.35
CA ASN A 25 1.30 -1.73 2.41
C ASN A 25 0.84 -0.46 3.11
N HIS A 26 0.05 -0.59 4.18
CA HIS A 26 -0.42 0.54 4.99
C HIS A 26 0.74 1.23 5.72
N HIS A 27 1.64 0.47 6.35
CA HIS A 27 2.84 1.01 7.00
C HIS A 27 3.79 1.71 6.02
N ALA A 28 3.85 1.25 4.77
CA ALA A 28 4.63 1.89 3.72
C ALA A 28 3.99 3.20 3.20
N HIS A 29 2.66 3.30 3.24
CA HIS A 29 1.90 4.41 2.67
C HIS A 29 0.70 4.82 3.55
N PRO A 30 0.94 5.36 4.76
CA PRO A 30 -0.12 5.66 5.73
C PRO A 30 -1.06 6.79 5.29
N VAL A 31 -0.61 7.65 4.36
CA VAL A 31 -1.41 8.75 3.82
C VAL A 31 -2.42 8.27 2.76
N SER A 32 -2.28 7.03 2.28
CA SER A 32 -3.19 6.49 1.27
C SER A 32 -4.44 5.92 1.92
N ALA A 33 -5.62 6.37 1.48
CA ALA A 33 -6.91 5.80 1.91
C ALA A 33 -7.16 4.39 1.34
N ARG A 34 -6.16 3.76 0.73
CA ARG A 34 -6.27 2.50 0.00
C ARG A 34 -5.20 1.55 0.51
N HIS A 35 -5.61 0.52 1.23
CA HIS A 35 -4.74 -0.50 1.81
C HIS A 35 -4.22 -1.46 0.73
N GLY A 36 -5.05 -1.77 -0.27
CA GLY A 36 -4.67 -2.51 -1.47
C GLY A 36 -3.94 -1.63 -2.49
N LEU A 37 -2.62 -1.76 -2.60
CA LEU A 37 -1.78 -0.98 -3.52
C LEU A 37 -1.61 -1.66 -4.88
N LYS A 38 -1.74 -2.99 -4.96
CA LYS A 38 -1.75 -3.75 -6.22
C LYS A 38 -3.16 -4.00 -6.74
N TRP A 39 -3.26 -4.44 -8.00
CA TRP A 39 -4.54 -4.66 -8.67
C TRP A 39 -5.29 -5.91 -8.18
N TYR A 40 -4.56 -6.92 -7.69
CA TYR A 40 -5.12 -8.15 -7.13
C TYR A 40 -5.39 -8.07 -5.62
N GLU A 41 -5.00 -6.98 -4.96
CA GLU A 41 -5.22 -6.78 -3.54
C GLU A 41 -6.64 -6.24 -3.34
N VAL A 42 -7.56 -7.16 -3.03
CA VAL A 42 -8.95 -6.82 -2.76
C VAL A 42 -9.02 -6.04 -1.44
N ASP A 43 -9.59 -4.85 -1.51
CA ASP A 43 -9.75 -3.92 -0.39
C ASP A 43 -11.20 -3.42 -0.39
N VAL A 44 -12.00 -4.03 0.48
CA VAL A 44 -13.44 -3.76 0.57
C VAL A 44 -13.72 -2.43 1.27
N ASN A 45 -12.86 -2.02 2.20
CA ASN A 45 -12.87 -0.68 2.79
C ASN A 45 -12.69 0.40 1.71
N TRP A 46 -11.77 0.21 0.77
CA TRP A 46 -11.62 1.11 -0.38
C TRP A 46 -12.88 1.17 -1.26
N TYR A 47 -13.55 0.03 -1.50
CA TYR A 47 -14.79 0.04 -2.27
C TYR A 47 -15.90 0.82 -1.55
N GLY A 48 -15.97 0.75 -0.22
CA GLY A 48 -16.86 1.58 0.59
C GLY A 48 -16.57 3.08 0.45
N ILE A 49 -15.30 3.49 0.59
CA ILE A 49 -14.88 4.89 0.42
C ILE A 49 -15.11 5.36 -1.02
N TRP A 50 -14.89 4.51 -2.02
CA TRP A 50 -15.14 4.81 -3.43
C TRP A 50 -16.63 5.01 -3.70
N ALA A 51 -17.50 4.18 -3.12
CA ALA A 51 -18.94 4.34 -3.20
C ALA A 51 -19.38 5.67 -2.54
N LEU A 52 -18.87 5.97 -1.35
CA LEU A 52 -19.12 7.26 -0.66
C LEU A 52 -18.60 8.46 -1.46
N LYS A 53 -17.47 8.31 -2.15
CA LYS A 53 -16.94 9.33 -3.07
C LYS A 53 -17.84 9.53 -4.28
N LYS A 54 -18.34 8.44 -4.87
CA LYS A 54 -19.29 8.48 -6.00
C LYS A 54 -20.62 9.10 -5.63
N LEU A 55 -21.08 8.88 -4.39
CA LEU A 55 -22.27 9.49 -3.82
C LEU A 55 -22.06 10.94 -3.36
N GLY A 56 -20.84 11.50 -3.50
CA GLY A 56 -20.53 12.90 -3.14
C GLY A 56 -20.38 13.17 -1.63
N LEU A 57 -20.42 12.13 -0.80
CA LEU A 57 -20.26 12.20 0.65
C LEU A 57 -18.78 12.36 1.04
N ALA A 58 -17.87 11.66 0.34
CA ALA A 58 -16.43 11.76 0.56
C ALA A 58 -15.75 12.61 -0.50
N ARG A 59 -15.29 13.82 -0.13
CA ARG A 59 -14.74 14.82 -1.06
C ARG A 59 -13.22 14.93 -1.01
N HIS A 60 -12.62 14.64 0.15
CA HIS A 60 -11.17 14.67 0.39
C HIS A 60 -10.59 13.26 0.55
N VAL A 61 -10.51 12.50 -0.54
CA VAL A 61 -9.91 11.16 -0.54
C VAL A 61 -8.52 11.22 -1.18
N TYR A 62 -7.48 11.11 -0.37
CA TYR A 62 -6.10 11.05 -0.83
C TYR A 62 -5.73 9.63 -1.27
N ARG A 63 -5.28 9.50 -2.52
CA ARG A 63 -4.79 8.23 -3.08
C ARG A 63 -3.39 8.44 -3.60
N VAL A 64 -2.47 7.57 -3.18
CA VAL A 64 -1.11 7.55 -3.72
C VAL A 64 -1.16 7.15 -5.20
N ARG A 65 -0.42 7.89 -6.03
CA ARG A 65 -0.35 7.62 -7.47
C ARG A 65 0.49 6.37 -7.72
N LEU A 66 -0.01 5.44 -8.54
CA LEU A 66 0.69 4.17 -8.84
C LEU A 66 2.12 4.39 -9.37
N SER A 67 2.33 5.44 -10.18
CA SER A 67 3.66 5.80 -10.68
C SER A 67 4.65 6.17 -9.57
N GLU A 68 4.17 6.71 -8.45
CA GLU A 68 4.99 7.07 -7.30
C GLU A 68 5.39 5.84 -6.48
N LEU A 69 4.50 4.85 -6.38
CA LEU A 69 4.80 3.53 -5.78
C LEU A 69 5.91 2.82 -6.57
N GLN A 70 5.80 2.78 -7.90
CA GLN A 70 6.81 2.16 -8.77
C GLN A 70 8.17 2.83 -8.63
N ARG A 71 8.23 4.17 -8.62
CA ARG A 71 9.50 4.91 -8.43
C ARG A 71 10.14 4.59 -7.09
N ARG A 72 9.36 4.54 -6.00
CA ARG A 72 9.87 4.22 -4.65
C ARG A 72 10.33 2.77 -4.53
N GLU A 73 9.64 1.83 -5.16
CA GLU A 73 10.09 0.43 -5.19
C GLU A 73 11.43 0.29 -5.92
N VAL A 74 11.59 0.96 -7.07
CA VAL A 74 12.86 0.99 -7.80
C VAL A 74 13.95 1.65 -6.95
N GLN A 75 13.69 2.81 -6.35
CA GLN A 75 14.64 3.52 -5.49
C GLN A 75 15.07 2.67 -4.28
N GLY A 76 14.13 1.93 -3.68
CA GLY A 76 14.38 1.03 -2.56
C GLY A 76 15.29 -0.14 -2.95
N ARG A 77 15.04 -0.77 -4.12
CA ARG A 77 15.89 -1.84 -4.67
C ARG A 77 17.30 -1.33 -5.00
N SER A 78 17.41 -0.18 -5.65
CA SER A 78 18.71 0.44 -5.97
C SER A 78 19.52 0.77 -4.71
N SER A 79 18.85 1.24 -3.65
CA SER A 79 19.48 1.56 -2.37
C SER A 79 19.93 0.32 -1.62
N ALA A 80 19.17 -0.79 -1.69
CA ALA A 80 19.53 -2.07 -1.09
C ALA A 80 20.73 -2.70 -1.83
N ALA A 81 20.68 -2.75 -3.17
CA ALA A 81 21.78 -3.26 -4.00
C ALA A 81 23.07 -2.45 -3.81
N ARG A 82 22.95 -1.11 -3.67
CA ARG A 82 24.11 -0.25 -3.39
C ARG A 82 24.69 -0.47 -1.99
N ARG A 83 23.89 -0.87 -1.00
CA ARG A 83 24.40 -1.24 0.33
C ARG A 83 25.14 -2.56 0.31
N GLU A 84 24.64 -3.55 -0.44
CA GLU A 84 25.31 -4.84 -0.63
C GLU A 84 26.70 -4.68 -1.29
N LEU A 85 26.79 -3.87 -2.34
CA LEU A 85 28.05 -3.60 -3.05
C LEU A 85 29.11 -2.86 -2.23
N VAL A 86 28.69 -2.10 -1.20
CA VAL A 86 29.61 -1.34 -0.32
C VAL A 86 29.99 -2.16 0.92
N SER A 87 29.31 -3.29 1.19
CA SER A 87 29.57 -4.16 2.33
C SER A 87 30.49 -5.36 2.05
N VAL A 88 31.07 -5.44 0.84
CA VAL A 88 32.08 -6.44 0.43
C VAL A 88 33.45 -5.78 0.39
#